data_AF-A0A1H1WDA4-F1
#
_entry.id   AF-A0A1H1WDA4-F1
#
_cell.length_a   1.000
_cell.length_b   1.000
_cell.length_c   1.000
_cell.angle_alpha   90.00
_cell.angle_beta   90.00
_cell.angle_gamma   90.00
#
_symmetry.space_group_name_H-M   'P 1'
#
loop_
_entity.id
_entity.type
_entity.pdbx_description
1 polymer ?
#
loop_
_entity_poly.entity_id
_entity_poly.type
_entity_poly.pdbx_seq_one_letter_code
_entity_poly.pdbx_strand_id
1 'polypeptide(L)'
;MGKNKTRVARKKKTWKEMSPSSKAGTIIVAIVQLSLLVAAQRDISKRPAALINGPKGAWRAASFINFVGPMGYFIFGRKRSAPRT
;
A
#
# COMPACT_ATOMS: atom_id res chain seq x y z
N MET A 1 31.12 33.30 -22.57
CA MET A 1 29.78 33.70 -22.06
C MET A 1 29.00 32.45 -21.65
N GLY A 2 29.25 31.89 -20.45
CA GLY A 2 28.60 30.68 -19.95
C GLY A 2 27.39 31.02 -19.07
N LYS A 3 26.19 30.62 -19.48
CA LYS A 3 24.95 30.84 -18.71
C LYS A 3 24.82 29.76 -17.63
N ASN A 4 25.12 30.10 -16.39
CA ASN A 4 25.02 29.19 -15.25
C ASN A 4 23.54 29.00 -14.88
N LYS A 5 22.97 27.82 -15.15
CA LYS A 5 21.65 27.43 -14.63
C LYS A 5 21.74 27.24 -13.13
N THR A 6 21.33 28.24 -12.35
CA THR A 6 21.09 28.11 -10.92
C THR A 6 20.04 27.03 -10.67
N ARG A 7 20.46 25.85 -10.20
CA ARG A 7 19.55 24.86 -9.63
C ARG A 7 18.98 25.47 -8.36
N VAL A 8 17.74 25.97 -8.41
CA VAL A 8 17.02 26.39 -7.22
C VAL A 8 16.86 25.14 -6.34
N ALA A 9 17.65 25.06 -5.27
CA ALA A 9 17.57 23.96 -4.32
C ALA A 9 16.16 23.96 -3.72
N ARG A 10 15.37 22.92 -4.02
CA ARG A 10 14.02 22.76 -3.48
C ARG A 10 14.13 22.62 -1.96
N LYS A 11 13.86 23.70 -1.21
CA LYS A 11 13.78 23.64 0.27
C LYS A 11 12.80 22.52 0.64
N LYS A 12 13.27 21.53 1.41
CA LYS A 12 12.43 20.48 1.95
C LYS A 12 11.45 21.13 2.91
N LYS A 13 10.17 21.23 2.54
CA LYS A 13 9.13 21.79 3.42
C LYS A 13 9.01 20.91 4.65
N THR A 14 9.24 21.49 5.81
CA THR A 14 9.09 20.82 7.10
C THR A 14 7.60 20.62 7.39
N TRP A 15 7.22 19.57 8.14
CA TRP A 15 5.81 19.29 8.44
C TRP A 15 5.04 20.51 8.98
N LYS A 16 5.66 21.35 9.82
CA LYS A 16 5.04 22.59 10.32
C LYS A 16 4.68 23.59 9.21
N GLU A 17 5.40 23.58 8.09
CA GLU A 17 5.26 24.48 6.94
C GLU A 17 4.37 23.92 5.81
N MET A 18 3.84 22.70 6.00
CA MET A 18 2.89 22.11 5.05
C MET A 18 1.51 22.74 5.21
N SER A 19 0.86 23.04 4.08
CA SER A 19 -0.54 23.47 4.07
C SER A 19 -1.42 22.43 4.78
N PRO A 20 -2.51 22.85 5.44
CA PRO A 20 -3.47 21.92 6.06
C PRO A 20 -3.93 20.81 5.10
N SER A 21 -4.13 21.16 3.81
CA SER A 21 -4.50 20.21 2.75
C SER A 21 -3.44 19.15 2.50
N SER A 22 -2.15 19.50 2.51
CA SER A 22 -1.06 18.54 2.29
C SER A 22 -0.93 17.57 3.47
N LYS A 23 -1.09 18.06 4.71
CA LYS A 23 -1.11 17.21 5.92
C LYS A 23 -2.29 16.24 5.89
N ALA A 24 -3.48 16.75 5.57
CA ALA A 24 -4.68 15.93 5.44
C ALA A 24 -4.49 14.84 4.38
N GLY A 25 -3.92 15.18 3.23
CA GLY A 25 -3.58 14.20 2.19
C GLY A 25 -2.68 13.08 2.70
N THR A 26 -1.59 13.41 3.39
CA THR A 26 -0.69 12.39 3.99
C THR A 26 -1.41 11.49 4.99
N ILE A 27 -2.26 12.06 5.85
CA ILE A 27 -3.04 11.30 6.84
C ILE A 27 -4.00 10.34 6.14
N ILE A 28 -4.72 10.81 5.11
CA ILE A 28 -5.64 9.98 4.33
C ILE A 28 -4.90 8.81 3.70
N VAL A 29 -3.75 9.06 3.06
CA VAL A 29 -2.91 8.01 2.45
C VAL A 29 -2.46 6.98 3.49
N ALA A 30 -2.05 7.43 4.68
CA ALA A 30 -1.66 6.54 5.77
C ALA A 30 -2.83 5.67 6.26
N ILE A 31 -4.03 6.26 6.42
CA ILE A 31 -5.24 5.53 6.82
C ILE A 31 -5.60 4.48 5.76
N VAL A 32 -5.56 4.83 4.48
CA VAL A 32 -5.83 3.89 3.39
C VAL A 32 -4.83 2.74 3.42
N GLN A 33 -3.54 3.03 3.59
CA GLN A 33 -2.50 2.00 3.68
C GLN A 33 -2.75 1.03 4.83
N LEU A 34 -3.00 1.57 6.02
CA LEU A 34 -3.23 0.75 7.22
C LEU A 34 -4.50 -0.08 7.08
N SER A 35 -5.58 0.52 6.57
CA SER A 35 -6.85 -0.18 6.33
C SER A 35 -6.66 -1.32 5.33
N LEU A 36 -5.90 -1.09 4.25
CA LEU A 36 -5.63 -2.10 3.23
C LEU A 36 -4.78 -3.26 3.80
N LEU A 37 -3.76 -2.95 4.59
CA LEU A 37 -2.95 -3.95 5.29
C LEU A 37 -3.79 -4.81 6.23
N VAL A 38 -4.61 -4.18 7.07
CA VAL A 38 -5.51 -4.87 8.00
C VAL A 38 -6.52 -5.73 7.23
N ALA A 39 -7.10 -5.21 6.14
CA ALA A 39 -8.01 -5.96 5.30
C ALA A 39 -7.33 -7.20 4.68
N ALA A 40 -6.10 -7.06 4.16
CA ALA A 40 -5.34 -8.17 3.61
C ALA A 40 -5.05 -9.24 4.67
N GLN A 41 -4.58 -8.83 5.85
CA GLN A 41 -4.31 -9.77 6.97
C GLN A 41 -5.57 -10.49 7.44
N ARG A 42 -6.69 -9.78 7.55
CA ARG A 42 -7.99 -10.37 7.92
C ARG A 42 -8.47 -11.34 6.85
N ASP A 43 -8.38 -11.00 5.56
CA ASP A 43 -8.81 -11.87 4.46
C ASP A 43 -7.93 -13.13 4.38
N ILE A 44 -6.59 -13.01 4.44
CA ILE A 44 -5.67 -14.17 4.46
C ILE A 44 -5.98 -15.12 5.63
N SER A 45 -6.30 -14.54 6.80
CA SER A 45 -6.56 -15.32 8.00
C SER A 45 -7.90 -16.06 7.91
N LYS A 46 -8.96 -15.39 7.44
CA LYS A 46 -10.31 -15.97 7.33
C LYS A 46 -10.47 -16.92 6.15
N ARG A 47 -9.82 -16.64 5.02
CA ARG A 47 -10.02 -17.38 3.76
C ARG A 47 -9.33 -18.75 3.83
N PRO A 48 -9.99 -19.87 3.47
CA PRO A 48 -9.36 -21.18 3.38
C PRO A 48 -8.15 -21.18 2.44
N ALA A 49 -7.13 -21.97 2.75
CA ALA A 49 -5.90 -22.02 1.94
C ALA A 49 -6.16 -22.42 0.47
N ALA A 50 -7.15 -23.26 0.23
CA ALA A 50 -7.58 -23.65 -1.12
C ALA A 50 -8.04 -22.47 -2.00
N LEU A 51 -8.48 -21.37 -1.36
CA LEU A 51 -8.95 -20.15 -2.03
C LEU A 51 -7.88 -19.05 -2.11
N ILE A 52 -6.63 -19.37 -1.78
CA ILE A 52 -5.49 -18.47 -1.86
C ILE A 52 -4.46 -19.09 -2.82
N ASN A 53 -3.87 -18.28 -3.70
CA ASN A 53 -2.85 -18.73 -4.64
C ASN A 53 -1.49 -18.83 -3.94
N GLY A 54 -1.18 -20.00 -3.40
CA GLY A 54 0.10 -20.26 -2.72
C GLY A 54 0.02 -20.14 -1.19
N PRO A 55 1.17 -20.15 -0.49
CA PRO A 55 1.21 -20.22 0.97
C PRO A 55 0.67 -18.95 1.64
N LYS A 56 -0.17 -19.12 2.68
CA LYS A 56 -0.67 -17.99 3.48
C LYS A 56 0.45 -17.14 4.10
N GLY A 57 1.52 -17.78 4.55
CA GLY A 57 2.67 -17.10 5.14
C GLY A 57 3.37 -16.15 4.16
N ALA A 58 3.51 -16.57 2.90
CA ALA A 58 4.11 -15.76 1.86
C ALA A 58 3.27 -14.49 1.58
N TRP A 59 1.94 -14.62 1.49
CA TRP A 59 1.06 -13.46 1.32
C TRP A 59 1.01 -12.55 2.54
N ARG A 60 1.12 -13.11 3.75
CA ARG A 60 1.26 -12.30 4.97
C ARG A 60 2.53 -11.46 4.91
N ALA A 61 3.68 -12.07 4.60
CA ALA A 61 4.95 -11.36 4.47
C ALA A 61 4.90 -10.32 3.35
N ALA A 62 4.38 -10.69 2.18
CA ALA A 62 4.24 -9.79 1.04
C ALA A 62 3.41 -8.56 1.40
N SER A 63 2.33 -8.70 2.17
CA SER A 63 1.46 -7.58 2.55
C SER A 63 2.16 -6.48 3.36
N PHE A 64 3.31 -6.74 3.98
CA PHE A 64 4.08 -5.70 4.68
C PHE A 64 4.89 -4.81 3.74
N ILE A 65 4.96 -5.13 2.44
CA ILE A 65 5.68 -4.35 1.44
C ILE A 65 4.80 -3.22 0.92
N ASN A 66 4.79 -2.08 1.63
CA ASN A 66 4.10 -0.84 1.24
C ASN A 66 2.66 -1.11 0.70
N PHE A 67 2.22 -0.39 -0.33
CA PHE A 67 0.94 -0.63 -0.99
C PHE A 67 0.98 -1.85 -1.93
N VAL A 68 2.16 -2.19 -2.46
CA VAL A 68 2.33 -3.26 -3.46
C VAL A 68 1.93 -4.61 -2.89
N GLY A 69 2.28 -4.88 -1.64
CA GLY A 69 1.97 -6.12 -0.94
C GLY A 69 0.47 -6.40 -0.82
N PRO A 70 -0.28 -5.56 -0.09
CA PRO A 70 -1.71 -5.76 0.11
C PRO A 70 -2.49 -5.72 -1.21
N MET A 71 -2.14 -4.82 -2.15
CA MET A 71 -2.78 -4.79 -3.47
C MET A 71 -2.47 -6.06 -4.28
N GLY A 72 -1.22 -6.50 -4.29
CA GLY A 72 -0.80 -7.72 -4.97
C GLY A 72 -1.53 -8.96 -4.43
N TYR A 73 -1.79 -9.02 -3.13
CA TYR A 73 -2.61 -10.08 -2.53
C TYR A 73 -4.05 -10.08 -3.08
N PHE A 74 -4.72 -8.93 -3.13
CA PHE A 74 -6.10 -8.87 -3.60
C PHE A 74 -6.23 -9.15 -5.11
N ILE A 75 -5.22 -8.79 -5.90
CA ILE A 75 -5.20 -8.99 -7.36
C ILE A 75 -4.81 -10.43 -7.71
N PHE A 76 -3.73 -10.95 -7.13
CA PHE A 76 -3.12 -12.23 -7.53
C PHE A 76 -3.23 -13.32 -6.46
N GLY A 77 -3.22 -12.95 -5.18
CA GLY A 77 -3.26 -13.89 -4.06
C GLY A 77 -4.63 -14.49 -3.79
N ARG A 78 -5.72 -13.79 -4.12
CA ARG A 78 -7.09 -14.24 -3.87
C ARG A 78 -7.67 -15.01 -5.06
N LYS A 79 -8.10 -16.26 -4.83
CA LYS A 79 -8.91 -17.01 -5.81
C LYS A 79 -10.38 -16.65 -5.64
N ARG A 80 -11.04 -16.23 -6.72
CA ARG A 80 -12.51 -16.08 -6.77
C ARG A 80 -13.13 -17.43 -7.14
N SER A 81 -13.05 -18.42 -6.26
CA SER A 81 -13.83 -19.64 -6.44
C SER A 81 -15.19 -19.44 -5.78
N ALA A 82 -16.20 -19.12 -6.57
CA ALA A 82 -17.51 -19.67 -6.29
C ALA A 82 -17.38 -21.17 -6.60
N PRO A 83 -17.65 -22.09 -5.65
CA PRO A 83 -17.92 -23.46 -6.03
C PRO A 83 -19.09 -23.41 -7.01
N ARG A 84 -18.85 -23.78 -8.26
CA ARG A 84 -19.94 -24.06 -9.19
C ARG A 84 -20.07 -25.57 -9.25
N THR A 85 -20.57 -26.15 -8.16
CA THR A 85 -21.12 -27.51 -8.05
C THR A 85 -21.95 -27.57 -6.78
#